data_AF-A0AA38KUE9-F1
#
_entry.id   AF-A0AA38KUE9-F1
#
_cell.length_a   1.000
_cell.length_b   1.000
_cell.length_c   1.000
_cell.angle_alpha   90.00
_cell.angle_beta   90.00
_cell.angle_gamma   90.00
#
_symmetry.space_group_name_H-M   'P 1'
#
loop_
_entity.id
_entity.type
_entity.pdbx_description
1 polymer ?
#
loop_
_entity_poly.entity_id
_entity_poly.type
_entity_poly.pdbx_seq_one_letter_code
_entity_poly.pdbx_strand_id
1 'polypeptide(L)'
;MTFILLVALLASIISLHVRSSNAIPLESARFTQTSANLPGVDIRFVNNSGICETTPGVQQMSGYINVGQNMNMWFWFFEARNSPETAPFTLWLNGGPGCSSMIGLFQENGPCHVNADLTTSFNPYSWNNLSNMIYIDQPIGTGFSYGTDTVNSTESAAPFVWTAFQMLFETAQFTKFESREFIFATESYGGHYGPSFVTYFDQQNSLIQSGAIQGEEIIVSALMINNGWYDPLLQNKAYVDFATDAPGYGQLQSDEVIAKLNEAFYGTNGCQVQEQACYNAGNSSASNKICGTADNYCIDNVFVPAVGNRDSDDLRQNSSALFPPEYYVDYLQQASIQSAIGAEVKYSECPDAPYELFTKTGDDARTWLPQLGALANSKLKLLIWAGDADINCNWLGGHASVLAMDWYGSAELATTPFTNMTINDTSVAAVQNVDNFSFARVYASGHEVPAFQPVAALEIFKQVLNMEQLHSV
;
A
#
# COMPACT_ATOMS: atom_id res chain seq x y z
N MET A 1 53.04 -18.67 72.45
CA MET A 1 52.51 -19.96 71.96
C MET A 1 52.22 -19.77 70.47
N THR A 2 53.22 -20.02 69.63
CA THR A 2 53.33 -21.18 68.69
C THR A 2 52.75 -20.80 67.31
N PHE A 3 53.55 -20.26 66.37
CA PHE A 3 54.19 -20.93 65.19
C PHE A 3 53.14 -21.35 64.12
N ILE A 4 53.08 -20.90 62.84
CA ILE A 4 54.00 -20.95 61.66
C ILE A 4 53.31 -20.13 60.51
N LEU A 5 53.92 -19.09 59.90
CA LEU A 5 54.69 -19.00 58.63
C LEU A 5 53.92 -19.21 57.30
N LEU A 6 53.76 -18.14 56.48
CA LEU A 6 54.27 -17.96 55.09
C LEU A 6 53.62 -16.70 54.44
N VAL A 7 54.40 -15.64 54.18
CA VAL A 7 54.94 -15.19 52.87
C VAL A 7 53.95 -14.45 51.96
N ALA A 8 54.28 -13.18 51.70
CA ALA A 8 53.61 -12.28 50.77
C ALA A 8 53.98 -12.57 49.32
N LEU A 9 53.07 -12.28 48.37
CA LEU A 9 53.41 -11.72 47.07
C LEU A 9 52.18 -10.98 46.47
N LEU A 10 52.42 -9.79 45.93
CA LEU A 10 51.43 -8.96 45.25
C LEU A 10 50.90 -9.64 43.97
N ALA A 11 49.60 -9.48 43.70
CA ALA A 11 49.04 -9.62 42.37
C ALA A 11 48.13 -8.41 42.07
N SER A 12 48.53 -7.63 41.07
CA SER A 12 47.77 -6.50 40.52
C SER A 12 46.48 -7.01 39.88
N ILE A 13 45.34 -6.45 40.29
CA ILE A 13 44.06 -6.68 39.62
C ILE A 13 44.01 -5.80 38.37
N ILE A 14 44.22 -6.41 37.20
CA ILE A 14 43.89 -5.80 35.91
C ILE A 14 42.43 -6.14 35.63
N SER A 15 41.55 -5.14 35.73
CA SER A 15 40.17 -5.24 35.24
C SER A 15 40.19 -5.34 33.72
N LEU A 16 39.99 -6.55 33.18
CA LEU A 16 39.68 -6.72 31.76
C LEU A 16 38.29 -6.14 31.48
N HIS A 17 38.27 -4.94 30.90
CA HIS A 17 37.14 -4.46 30.14
C HIS A 17 37.00 -5.37 28.90
N VAL A 18 35.99 -6.24 28.90
CA VAL A 18 35.51 -6.85 27.65
C VAL A 18 34.88 -5.71 26.85
N ARG A 19 35.67 -5.11 25.96
CA ARG A 19 35.11 -4.32 24.86
C ARG A 19 34.26 -5.30 24.04
N SER A 20 32.95 -5.07 24.01
CA SER A 20 32.09 -5.63 22.98
C SER A 20 32.72 -5.28 21.65
N SER A 21 33.25 -6.28 20.95
CA SER A 21 33.68 -6.12 19.58
C SER A 21 32.46 -5.66 18.78
N ASN A 22 32.55 -4.49 18.17
CA ASN A 22 31.70 -4.13 17.04
C ASN A 22 31.91 -5.24 16.00
N ALA A 23 31.00 -6.21 15.97
CA ALA A 23 30.92 -7.16 14.88
C ALA A 23 30.59 -6.32 13.64
N ILE A 24 31.55 -6.23 12.73
CA ILE A 24 31.29 -5.79 11.36
C ILE A 24 30.17 -6.71 10.86
N PRO A 25 29.01 -6.19 10.40
CA PRO A 25 27.98 -7.04 9.83
C PRO A 25 28.64 -7.88 8.74
N LEU A 26 28.56 -9.22 8.85
CA LEU A 26 28.92 -10.08 7.72
C LEU A 26 28.12 -9.57 6.54
N GLU A 27 28.82 -9.16 5.48
CA GLU A 27 28.21 -8.75 4.23
C GLU A 27 27.22 -9.84 3.83
N SER A 28 25.93 -9.51 3.85
CA SER A 28 24.86 -10.47 3.58
C SER A 28 25.08 -11.05 2.19
N ALA A 29 25.16 -12.38 2.10
CA ALA A 29 25.39 -13.04 0.82
C ALA A 29 24.33 -12.59 -0.20
N ARG A 30 24.78 -12.04 -1.32
CA ARG A 30 23.92 -11.65 -2.44
C ARG A 30 23.71 -12.86 -3.34
N PHE A 31 22.45 -13.12 -3.67
CA PHE A 31 22.02 -14.15 -4.60
C PHE A 31 21.57 -13.50 -5.90
N THR A 32 21.69 -14.23 -7.01
CA THR A 32 21.21 -13.78 -8.32
C THR A 32 20.67 -14.96 -9.10
N GLN A 33 19.52 -14.79 -9.74
CA GLN A 33 18.92 -15.77 -10.65
C GLN A 33 18.38 -15.04 -11.89
N THR A 34 18.68 -15.55 -13.06
CA THR A 34 18.11 -15.07 -14.33
C THR A 34 16.87 -15.88 -14.66
N SER A 35 15.83 -15.24 -15.20
CA SER A 35 14.63 -15.92 -15.65
C SER A 35 14.95 -16.93 -16.75
N ALA A 36 14.29 -18.08 -16.70
CA ALA A 36 14.37 -19.08 -17.76
C ALA A 36 13.42 -18.77 -18.93
N ASN A 37 12.33 -18.05 -18.66
CA ASN A 37 11.25 -17.82 -19.62
C ASN A 37 11.19 -16.37 -20.14
N LEU A 38 11.74 -15.40 -19.40
CA LEU A 38 11.68 -13.98 -19.73
C LEU A 38 13.09 -13.42 -20.02
N PRO A 39 13.45 -13.20 -21.30
CA PRO A 39 14.75 -12.66 -21.67
C PRO A 39 15.02 -11.29 -21.05
N GLY A 40 16.18 -11.14 -20.40
CA GLY A 40 16.60 -9.88 -19.79
C GLY A 40 15.97 -9.58 -18.43
N VAL A 41 15.20 -10.53 -17.87
CA VAL A 41 14.66 -10.46 -16.51
C VAL A 41 15.55 -11.27 -15.57
N ASP A 42 15.89 -10.68 -14.43
CA ASP A 42 16.66 -11.31 -13.37
C ASP A 42 16.23 -10.81 -12.00
N ILE A 43 16.53 -11.58 -10.96
CA ILE A 43 16.34 -11.21 -9.56
C ILE A 43 17.68 -11.25 -8.84
N ARG A 44 17.92 -10.28 -7.97
CA ARG A 44 19.05 -10.26 -7.05
C ARG A 44 18.60 -9.83 -5.67
N PHE A 45 19.04 -10.53 -4.64
CA PHE A 45 18.51 -10.33 -3.30
C PHE A 45 19.49 -10.77 -2.22
N VAL A 46 19.20 -10.35 -1.00
CA VAL A 46 19.79 -10.86 0.23
C VAL A 46 18.71 -11.56 1.05
N ASN A 47 19.12 -12.55 1.83
CA ASN A 47 18.23 -13.24 2.77
C ASN A 47 18.54 -12.81 4.20
N ASN A 48 17.49 -12.67 5.01
CA ASN A 48 17.58 -12.50 6.46
C ASN A 48 18.54 -11.39 6.87
N SER A 49 18.28 -10.18 6.38
CA SER A 49 19.01 -8.97 6.78
C SER A 49 19.02 -8.76 8.31
N GLY A 50 18.06 -9.36 9.02
CA GLY A 50 17.84 -9.18 10.46
C GLY A 50 17.13 -7.87 10.77
N ILE A 51 16.72 -7.13 9.75
CA ILE A 51 15.97 -5.88 9.89
C ILE A 51 14.48 -6.18 10.00
N CYS A 52 13.82 -5.58 10.98
CA CYS A 52 12.38 -5.60 11.20
C CYS A 52 11.80 -6.96 11.66
N GLU A 53 12.00 -8.03 10.89
CA GLU A 53 11.60 -9.39 11.28
C GLU A 53 12.75 -10.13 11.99
N THR A 54 12.50 -10.50 13.25
CA THR A 54 13.48 -11.12 14.16
C THR A 54 12.95 -12.40 14.81
N THR A 55 11.74 -12.82 14.46
CA THR A 55 11.10 -14.05 14.95
C THR A 55 11.91 -15.27 14.52
N PRO A 56 12.36 -16.13 15.44
CA PRO A 56 13.16 -17.30 15.09
C PRO A 56 12.45 -18.23 14.10
N GLY A 57 13.11 -18.53 13.00
CA GLY A 57 12.61 -19.42 11.94
C GLY A 57 11.84 -18.74 10.82
N VAL A 58 11.42 -17.48 11.00
CA VAL A 58 10.73 -16.68 9.97
C VAL A 58 11.77 -16.06 9.05
N GLN A 59 11.69 -16.34 7.75
CA GLN A 59 12.63 -15.80 6.78
C GLN A 59 12.14 -14.47 6.21
N GLN A 60 13.09 -13.66 5.75
CA GLN A 60 12.81 -12.48 4.94
C GLN A 60 13.80 -12.39 3.76
N MET A 61 13.38 -11.69 2.72
CA MET A 61 14.18 -11.49 1.52
C MET A 61 13.94 -10.10 0.96
N SER A 62 14.99 -9.39 0.60
CA SER A 62 14.90 -8.05 0.01
C SER A 62 15.90 -7.89 -1.12
N GLY A 63 15.52 -7.11 -2.14
CA GLY A 63 16.38 -6.89 -3.28
C GLY A 63 15.63 -6.34 -4.48
N TYR A 64 16.14 -6.67 -5.67
CA TYR A 64 15.69 -6.11 -6.93
C TYR A 64 15.29 -7.20 -7.91
N ILE A 65 14.21 -6.94 -8.65
CA ILE A 65 13.85 -7.64 -9.87
C ILE A 65 14.06 -6.68 -11.03
N ASN A 66 14.89 -7.07 -11.99
CA ASN A 66 15.03 -6.36 -13.24
C ASN A 66 13.86 -6.72 -14.16
N VAL A 67 12.87 -5.83 -14.29
CA VAL A 67 11.59 -6.07 -14.97
C VAL A 67 11.57 -5.55 -16.42
N GLY A 68 12.70 -5.05 -16.92
CA GLY A 68 12.79 -4.42 -18.23
C GLY A 68 14.22 -4.00 -18.57
N GLN A 69 14.40 -3.12 -19.55
CA GLN A 69 15.74 -2.66 -19.90
C GLN A 69 16.23 -1.62 -18.88
N ASN A 70 17.10 -2.05 -17.96
CA ASN A 70 17.59 -1.21 -16.86
C ASN A 70 16.45 -0.72 -15.97
N MET A 71 15.53 -1.61 -15.58
CA MET A 71 14.37 -1.29 -14.74
C MET A 71 14.41 -2.16 -13.49
N ASN A 72 15.01 -1.66 -12.41
CA ASN A 72 15.25 -2.42 -11.19
C ASN A 72 14.18 -2.10 -10.16
N MET A 73 13.19 -2.99 -10.04
CA MET A 73 12.08 -2.88 -9.11
C MET A 73 12.46 -3.50 -7.76
N TRP A 74 12.39 -2.71 -6.69
CA TRP A 74 12.65 -3.15 -5.34
C TRP A 74 11.47 -3.95 -4.77
N PHE A 75 11.79 -5.00 -4.01
CA PHE A 75 10.83 -5.75 -3.22
C PHE A 75 11.39 -6.07 -1.84
N TRP A 76 10.48 -6.24 -0.87
CA TRP A 76 10.79 -6.79 0.44
C TRP A 76 9.71 -7.80 0.85
N PHE A 77 10.12 -9.05 1.01
CA PHE A 77 9.30 -10.20 1.34
C PHE A 77 9.54 -10.67 2.77
N PHE A 78 8.46 -11.04 3.47
CA PHE A 78 8.47 -11.63 4.79
C PHE A 78 7.57 -12.86 4.81
N GLU A 79 8.11 -13.97 5.30
CA GLU A 79 7.31 -15.16 5.54
C GLU A 79 6.24 -14.93 6.62
N ALA A 80 5.16 -15.69 6.51
CA ALA A 80 4.18 -15.76 7.59
C ALA A 80 4.87 -16.32 8.85
N ARG A 81 4.58 -15.72 10.00
CA ARG A 81 5.10 -16.18 11.30
C ARG A 81 4.55 -17.55 11.70
N ASN A 82 3.42 -17.94 11.10
CA ASN A 82 2.74 -19.21 11.35
C ASN A 82 2.58 -19.97 10.03
N SER A 83 3.18 -21.16 9.94
CA SER A 83 3.04 -22.10 8.82
C SER A 83 3.25 -21.46 7.43
N PRO A 84 4.41 -20.84 7.17
CA PRO A 84 4.63 -20.05 5.95
C PRO A 84 4.44 -20.83 4.66
N GLU A 85 4.75 -22.13 4.62
CA GLU A 85 4.55 -22.97 3.43
C GLU A 85 3.08 -23.06 2.98
N THR A 86 2.14 -23.02 3.94
CA THR A 86 0.69 -23.18 3.70
C THR A 86 -0.10 -21.87 3.85
N ALA A 87 0.52 -20.82 4.37
CA ALA A 87 -0.13 -19.54 4.60
C ALA A 87 -0.47 -18.86 3.24
N PRO A 88 -1.52 -18.03 3.20
CA PRO A 88 -1.81 -17.17 2.04
C PRO A 88 -0.62 -16.29 1.65
N PHE A 89 -0.66 -15.75 0.44
CA PHE A 89 0.30 -14.76 -0.05
C PHE A 89 -0.40 -13.41 -0.21
N THR A 90 0.26 -12.31 0.15
CA THR A 90 -0.33 -10.97 0.04
C THR A 90 0.68 -10.00 -0.53
N LEU A 91 0.30 -9.33 -1.62
CA LEU A 91 0.96 -8.14 -2.14
C LEU A 91 0.40 -6.91 -1.44
N TRP A 92 1.27 -6.04 -0.95
CA TRP A 92 0.92 -4.70 -0.50
C TRP A 92 1.55 -3.64 -1.42
N LEU A 93 0.73 -2.71 -1.92
CA LEU A 93 1.19 -1.52 -2.64
C LEU A 93 0.62 -0.24 -2.02
N ASN A 94 1.50 0.67 -1.61
CA ASN A 94 1.10 2.06 -1.32
C ASN A 94 0.84 2.83 -2.64
N GLY A 95 0.32 4.05 -2.51
CA GLY A 95 -0.15 4.88 -3.62
C GLY A 95 0.83 5.96 -4.10
N GLY A 96 0.45 7.21 -3.94
CA GLY A 96 1.15 8.40 -4.47
C GLY A 96 0.36 9.08 -5.59
N PRO A 97 0.58 8.77 -6.88
CA PRO A 97 1.43 7.70 -7.42
C PRO A 97 2.93 7.96 -7.23
N GLY A 98 3.70 6.89 -7.06
CA GLY A 98 5.16 6.99 -6.89
C GLY A 98 5.64 7.04 -5.44
N CYS A 99 4.79 6.68 -4.48
CA CYS A 99 5.18 6.52 -3.09
C CYS A 99 5.56 5.06 -2.78
N SER A 100 6.57 4.91 -1.95
CA SER A 100 7.17 3.63 -1.60
C SER A 100 6.23 2.74 -0.78
N SER A 101 6.26 1.43 -1.04
CA SER A 101 5.53 0.46 -0.21
C SER A 101 6.21 0.18 1.13
N MET A 102 7.32 0.85 1.41
CA MET A 102 7.96 0.84 2.72
C MET A 102 7.15 1.66 3.75
N ILE A 103 6.26 2.56 3.30
CA ILE A 103 5.23 3.20 4.14
C ILE A 103 4.43 2.10 4.86
N GLY A 104 3.77 1.22 4.09
CA GLY A 104 2.98 0.14 4.66
C GLY A 104 3.77 -0.88 5.46
N LEU A 105 5.05 -1.10 5.13
CA LEU A 105 5.93 -1.96 5.89
C LEU A 105 6.21 -1.39 7.29
N PHE A 106 6.57 -0.10 7.40
CA PHE A 106 7.10 0.46 8.66
C PHE A 106 6.07 1.25 9.49
N GLN A 107 5.04 1.83 8.87
CA GLN A 107 4.01 2.60 9.56
C GLN A 107 2.74 1.77 9.80
N GLU A 108 2.41 0.84 8.92
CA GLU A 108 1.09 0.21 8.90
C GLU A 108 1.10 -1.26 9.37
N ASN A 109 1.39 -2.19 8.47
CA ASN A 109 1.05 -3.60 8.61
C ASN A 109 2.27 -4.55 8.55
N GLY A 110 3.48 -4.02 8.39
CA GLY A 110 4.70 -4.82 8.40
C GLY A 110 5.17 -5.24 9.81
N PRO A 111 6.29 -6.00 9.89
CA PRO A 111 6.63 -6.79 11.07
C PRO A 111 7.14 -5.97 12.26
N CYS A 112 7.48 -4.70 12.06
CA CYS A 112 8.00 -3.80 13.08
C CYS A 112 7.62 -2.34 12.82
N HIS A 113 7.82 -1.50 13.83
CA HIS A 113 7.82 -0.05 13.71
C HIS A 113 9.23 0.49 13.94
N VAL A 114 9.52 1.66 13.36
CA VAL A 114 10.76 2.40 13.63
C VAL A 114 10.48 3.47 14.70
N ASN A 115 11.31 3.47 15.74
CA ASN A 115 11.22 4.41 16.86
C ASN A 115 12.00 5.70 16.55
N ALA A 116 11.73 6.76 17.32
CA ALA A 116 12.42 8.06 17.19
C ALA A 116 13.95 7.99 17.37
N ASP A 117 14.47 6.98 18.08
CA ASP A 117 15.90 6.72 18.25
C ASP A 117 16.51 5.85 17.14
N LEU A 118 15.74 5.61 16.07
CA LEU A 118 16.09 4.78 14.92
C LEU A 118 16.36 3.30 15.28
N THR A 119 15.77 2.83 16.37
CA THR A 119 15.65 1.39 16.67
C THR A 119 14.33 0.85 16.12
N THR A 120 14.18 -0.48 16.08
CA THR A 120 12.92 -1.13 15.68
C THR A 120 12.23 -1.78 16.87
N SER A 121 10.89 -1.76 16.87
CA SER A 121 10.05 -2.50 17.82
C SER A 121 9.12 -3.46 17.09
N PHE A 122 8.96 -4.67 17.63
CA PHE A 122 8.07 -5.69 17.09
C PHE A 122 6.62 -5.19 16.97
N ASN A 123 5.99 -5.43 15.81
CA ASN A 123 4.57 -5.16 15.59
C ASN A 123 3.74 -6.43 15.91
N PRO A 124 2.97 -6.45 17.01
CA PRO A 124 2.12 -7.59 17.36
C PRO A 124 0.91 -7.74 16.42
N TYR A 125 0.58 -6.71 15.63
CA TYR A 125 -0.56 -6.69 14.71
C TYR A 125 -0.14 -6.78 13.24
N SER A 126 1.11 -7.15 12.97
CA SER A 126 1.59 -7.31 11.59
C SER A 126 0.75 -8.33 10.83
N TRP A 127 0.50 -8.05 9.56
CA TRP A 127 -0.22 -8.95 8.67
C TRP A 127 0.59 -10.21 8.36
N ASN A 128 1.92 -10.18 8.55
CA ASN A 128 2.71 -11.41 8.46
C ASN A 128 2.46 -12.40 9.61
N ASN A 129 1.62 -12.06 10.59
CA ASN A 129 1.06 -13.06 11.51
C ASN A 129 0.19 -14.11 10.78
N LEU A 130 -0.41 -13.74 9.64
CA LEU A 130 -1.44 -14.51 8.93
C LEU A 130 -1.08 -14.86 7.48
N SER A 131 -0.20 -14.08 6.84
CA SER A 131 0.10 -14.20 5.41
C SER A 131 1.60 -14.04 5.13
N ASN A 132 2.08 -14.61 4.02
CA ASN A 132 3.38 -14.28 3.46
C ASN A 132 3.25 -12.91 2.76
N MET A 133 3.92 -11.89 3.29
CA MET A 133 3.77 -10.50 2.85
C MET A 133 4.88 -10.11 1.87
N ILE A 134 4.53 -9.48 0.75
CA ILE A 134 5.47 -8.80 -0.14
C ILE A 134 5.09 -7.32 -0.33
N TYR A 135 6.08 -6.46 -0.18
CA TYR A 135 5.99 -5.01 -0.42
C TYR A 135 6.84 -4.69 -1.65
N ILE A 136 6.31 -3.95 -2.61
CA ILE A 136 7.01 -3.60 -3.85
C ILE A 136 7.01 -2.09 -4.04
N ASP A 137 8.18 -1.50 -4.28
CA ASP A 137 8.25 -0.09 -4.70
C ASP A 137 8.00 0.00 -6.20
N GLN A 138 6.85 0.53 -6.59
CA GLN A 138 6.46 0.70 -7.98
C GLN A 138 5.77 2.05 -8.18
N PRO A 139 5.94 2.69 -9.36
CA PRO A 139 6.75 2.29 -10.52
C PRO A 139 8.26 2.53 -10.32
N ILE A 140 9.06 2.36 -11.39
CA ILE A 140 10.51 2.60 -11.35
C ILE A 140 10.81 4.04 -10.91
N GLY A 141 11.79 4.23 -10.02
CA GLY A 141 12.12 5.52 -9.44
C GLY A 141 11.53 5.75 -8.05
N THR A 142 10.52 4.97 -7.66
CA THR A 142 9.87 4.99 -6.33
C THR A 142 10.73 4.32 -5.27
N GLY A 143 10.85 4.87 -4.05
CA GLY A 143 11.50 4.18 -2.94
C GLY A 143 12.95 3.82 -3.23
N PHE A 144 13.24 2.52 -3.23
CA PHE A 144 14.52 1.97 -3.66
C PHE A 144 14.56 1.55 -5.13
N SER A 145 13.43 1.51 -5.85
CA SER A 145 13.38 1.18 -7.28
C SER A 145 14.08 2.22 -8.13
N TYR A 146 14.85 1.80 -9.12
CA TYR A 146 15.65 2.72 -9.93
C TYR A 146 15.92 2.22 -11.34
N GLY A 147 16.29 3.14 -12.23
CA GLY A 147 16.68 2.83 -13.59
C GLY A 147 16.03 3.74 -14.63
N THR A 148 15.79 3.19 -15.82
CA THR A 148 15.09 3.86 -16.91
C THR A 148 13.59 3.77 -16.68
N ASP A 149 12.96 4.84 -16.22
CA ASP A 149 11.51 4.85 -16.06
C ASP A 149 10.81 5.21 -17.39
N THR A 150 9.86 4.37 -17.78
CA THR A 150 8.99 4.57 -18.95
C THR A 150 7.51 4.50 -18.58
N VAL A 151 7.19 4.39 -17.28
CA VAL A 151 5.84 4.26 -16.77
C VAL A 151 5.25 5.66 -16.58
N ASN A 152 4.08 5.91 -17.15
CA ASN A 152 3.43 7.22 -17.08
C ASN A 152 1.91 7.14 -16.88
N SER A 153 1.40 5.95 -16.60
CA SER A 153 0.00 5.69 -16.30
C SER A 153 -0.12 4.38 -15.53
N THR A 154 -1.24 4.22 -14.84
CA THR A 154 -1.61 2.99 -14.13
C THR A 154 -1.54 1.78 -15.06
N GLU A 155 -2.03 1.88 -16.29
CA GLU A 155 -2.01 0.77 -17.26
C GLU A 155 -0.59 0.40 -17.71
N SER A 156 0.31 1.38 -17.82
CA SER A 156 1.70 1.12 -18.18
C SER A 156 2.54 0.57 -17.03
N ALA A 157 2.07 0.68 -15.78
CA ALA A 157 2.71 0.11 -14.60
C ALA A 157 2.44 -1.40 -14.45
N ALA A 158 1.22 -1.85 -14.76
CA ALA A 158 0.78 -3.23 -14.55
C ALA A 158 1.70 -4.31 -15.16
N PRO A 159 2.23 -4.16 -16.41
CA PRO A 159 3.10 -5.15 -17.02
C PRO A 159 4.39 -5.42 -16.22
N PHE A 160 4.93 -4.39 -15.55
CA PHE A 160 6.18 -4.51 -14.81
C PHE A 160 5.98 -5.22 -13.47
N VAL A 161 4.85 -4.99 -12.80
CA VAL A 161 4.48 -5.76 -11.61
C VAL A 161 4.14 -7.20 -11.97
N TRP A 162 3.43 -7.44 -13.09
CA TRP A 162 3.22 -8.80 -13.60
C TRP A 162 4.55 -9.52 -13.86
N THR A 163 5.49 -8.85 -14.53
CA THR A 163 6.85 -9.37 -14.80
C THR A 163 7.60 -9.69 -13.51
N ALA A 164 7.47 -8.86 -12.48
CA ALA A 164 8.06 -9.12 -11.17
C ALA A 164 7.54 -10.44 -10.57
N PHE A 165 6.23 -10.68 -10.63
CA PHE A 165 5.63 -11.93 -10.14
C PHE A 165 6.02 -13.16 -10.95
N GLN A 166 6.14 -13.04 -12.28
CA GLN A 166 6.69 -14.13 -13.10
C GLN A 166 8.09 -14.54 -12.61
N MET A 167 8.97 -13.56 -12.38
CA MET A 167 10.32 -13.82 -11.87
C MET A 167 10.30 -14.39 -10.44
N LEU A 168 9.45 -13.87 -9.55
CA LEU A 168 9.31 -14.39 -8.20
C LEU A 168 8.87 -15.87 -8.22
N PHE A 169 7.90 -16.23 -9.05
CA PHE A 169 7.40 -17.59 -9.11
C PHE A 169 8.36 -18.60 -9.75
N GLU A 170 9.24 -18.14 -10.65
CA GLU A 170 10.39 -18.92 -11.16
C GLU A 170 11.53 -19.08 -10.14
N THR A 171 11.57 -18.24 -9.11
CA THR A 171 12.66 -18.21 -8.13
C THR A 171 12.53 -19.38 -7.15
N ALA A 172 13.62 -20.14 -6.95
CA ALA A 172 13.60 -21.37 -6.16
C ALA A 172 13.06 -21.17 -4.72
N GLN A 173 13.27 -19.99 -4.15
CA GLN A 173 12.84 -19.59 -2.82
C GLN A 173 11.30 -19.59 -2.67
N PHE A 174 10.57 -19.33 -3.76
CA PHE A 174 9.10 -19.33 -3.75
C PHE A 174 8.49 -20.68 -4.13
N THR A 175 9.30 -21.67 -4.54
CA THR A 175 8.79 -22.99 -4.94
C THR A 175 8.18 -23.81 -3.80
N LYS A 176 8.49 -23.44 -2.55
CA LYS A 176 7.99 -24.10 -1.35
C LYS A 176 6.60 -23.65 -0.89
N PHE A 177 6.09 -22.53 -1.40
CA PHE A 177 4.77 -22.03 -1.03
C PHE A 177 3.70 -22.75 -1.84
N GLU A 178 2.73 -23.34 -1.14
CA GLU A 178 1.66 -24.12 -1.76
C GLU A 178 0.69 -23.24 -2.56
N SER A 179 0.37 -22.05 -2.05
CA SER A 179 -0.48 -21.08 -2.76
C SER A 179 0.35 -20.27 -3.77
N ARG A 180 -0.16 -20.21 -5.00
CA ARG A 180 0.25 -19.21 -6.01
C ARG A 180 -0.82 -18.15 -6.24
N GLU A 181 -1.98 -18.32 -5.60
CA GLU A 181 -3.00 -17.27 -5.49
C GLU A 181 -2.59 -16.27 -4.41
N PHE A 182 -2.92 -15.00 -4.62
CA PHE A 182 -2.62 -13.95 -3.65
C PHE A 182 -3.74 -12.95 -3.46
N ILE A 183 -3.71 -12.34 -2.29
CA ILE A 183 -4.49 -11.15 -1.97
C ILE A 183 -3.70 -9.96 -2.45
N PHE A 184 -4.33 -9.11 -3.25
CA PHE A 184 -3.76 -7.83 -3.63
C PHE A 184 -4.35 -6.75 -2.73
N ALA A 185 -3.57 -6.28 -1.76
CA ALA A 185 -3.92 -5.16 -0.91
C ALA A 185 -3.19 -3.90 -1.38
N THR A 186 -3.89 -2.78 -1.39
CA THR A 186 -3.35 -1.50 -1.82
C THR A 186 -4.09 -0.35 -1.16
N GLU A 187 -3.54 0.86 -1.25
CA GLU A 187 -4.13 2.03 -0.64
C GLU A 187 -3.93 3.32 -1.42
N SER A 188 -4.74 4.35 -1.12
CA SER A 188 -4.61 5.68 -1.73
C SER A 188 -4.78 5.62 -3.26
N TYR A 189 -3.82 6.12 -4.03
CA TYR A 189 -3.73 5.91 -5.49
C TYR A 189 -3.75 4.42 -5.90
N GLY A 190 -3.53 3.50 -4.96
CA GLY A 190 -3.86 2.09 -5.07
C GLY A 190 -5.28 1.78 -5.55
N GLY A 191 -6.23 2.69 -5.38
CA GLY A 191 -7.55 2.58 -6.00
C GLY A 191 -7.52 2.57 -7.54
N HIS A 192 -6.48 3.13 -8.17
CA HIS A 192 -6.19 2.96 -9.60
C HIS A 192 -5.45 1.65 -9.87
N TYR A 193 -4.37 1.37 -9.13
CA TYR A 193 -3.52 0.19 -9.33
C TYR A 193 -4.30 -1.11 -9.18
N GLY A 194 -5.09 -1.25 -8.12
CA GLY A 194 -5.91 -2.42 -7.79
C GLY A 194 -6.70 -2.95 -8.98
N PRO A 195 -7.75 -2.24 -9.43
CA PRO A 195 -8.59 -2.71 -10.54
C PRO A 195 -7.83 -2.87 -11.85
N SER A 196 -6.89 -1.97 -12.15
CA SER A 196 -6.11 -2.03 -13.39
C SER A 196 -5.23 -3.26 -13.47
N PHE A 197 -4.47 -3.55 -12.40
CA PHE A 197 -3.48 -4.63 -12.42
C PHE A 197 -4.19 -5.99 -12.38
N VAL A 198 -5.25 -6.16 -11.60
CA VAL A 198 -6.04 -7.41 -11.60
C VAL A 198 -6.60 -7.67 -13.00
N THR A 199 -7.18 -6.64 -13.64
CA THR A 199 -7.68 -6.74 -15.01
C THR A 199 -6.58 -7.16 -15.98
N TYR A 200 -5.38 -6.59 -15.86
CA TYR A 200 -4.23 -6.95 -16.69
C TYR A 200 -3.77 -8.40 -16.44
N PHE A 201 -3.71 -8.83 -15.17
CA PHE A 201 -3.33 -10.19 -14.80
C PHE A 201 -4.31 -11.21 -15.37
N ASP A 202 -5.62 -10.98 -15.26
CA ASP A 202 -6.66 -11.86 -15.84
C ASP A 202 -6.54 -11.98 -17.37
N GLN A 203 -6.18 -10.88 -18.04
CA GLN A 203 -5.90 -10.89 -19.48
C GLN A 203 -4.65 -11.73 -19.80
N GLN A 204 -3.57 -11.59 -19.03
CA GLN A 204 -2.37 -12.42 -19.23
C GLN A 204 -2.65 -13.90 -18.94
N ASN A 205 -3.41 -14.21 -17.89
CA ASN A 205 -3.83 -15.58 -17.57
C ASN A 205 -4.61 -16.20 -18.74
N SER A 206 -5.53 -15.46 -19.34
CA SER A 206 -6.28 -15.91 -20.53
C SER A 206 -5.36 -16.21 -21.73
N LEU A 207 -4.30 -15.41 -21.92
CA LEU A 207 -3.30 -15.63 -22.96
C LEU A 207 -2.42 -16.85 -22.66
N ILE A 208 -2.07 -17.09 -21.39
CA ILE A 208 -1.34 -18.28 -20.95
C ILE A 208 -2.19 -19.54 -21.17
N GLN A 209 -3.43 -19.54 -20.71
CA GLN A 209 -4.36 -20.68 -20.83
C GLN A 209 -4.64 -21.06 -22.29
N SER A 210 -4.69 -20.07 -23.19
CA SER A 210 -4.85 -20.31 -24.62
C SER A 210 -3.55 -20.71 -25.34
N GLY A 211 -2.40 -20.66 -24.64
CA GLY A 211 -1.08 -20.93 -25.19
C GLY A 211 -0.54 -19.82 -26.10
N ALA A 212 -1.14 -18.63 -26.08
CA ALA A 212 -0.70 -17.48 -26.86
C ALA A 212 0.62 -16.88 -26.32
N ILE A 213 0.84 -16.97 -25.02
CA ILE A 213 2.11 -16.61 -24.35
C ILE A 213 2.51 -17.73 -23.39
N GLN A 214 3.79 -17.75 -22.99
CA GLN A 214 4.29 -18.59 -21.91
C GLN A 214 4.41 -17.77 -20.63
N GLY A 215 4.05 -18.36 -19.50
CA GLY A 215 4.13 -17.73 -18.18
C GLY A 215 3.40 -18.55 -17.13
N GLU A 216 3.56 -18.14 -15.88
CA GLU A 216 2.78 -18.64 -14.75
C GLU A 216 1.48 -17.85 -14.62
N GLU A 217 0.37 -18.51 -14.32
CA GLU A 217 -0.87 -17.80 -14.01
C GLU A 217 -0.72 -17.02 -12.69
N ILE A 218 -1.07 -15.74 -12.72
CA ILE A 218 -1.03 -14.83 -11.57
C ILE A 218 -2.48 -14.62 -11.13
N ILE A 219 -2.91 -15.37 -10.13
CA ILE A 219 -4.31 -15.41 -9.70
C ILE A 219 -4.48 -14.54 -8.47
N VAL A 220 -5.37 -13.54 -8.57
CA VAL A 220 -5.76 -12.70 -7.44
C VAL A 220 -7.05 -13.26 -6.85
N SER A 221 -7.00 -13.71 -5.59
CA SER A 221 -8.15 -14.28 -4.90
C SER A 221 -9.00 -13.22 -4.21
N ALA A 222 -8.38 -12.14 -3.74
CA ALA A 222 -9.05 -10.98 -3.17
C ALA A 222 -8.34 -9.68 -3.52
N LEU A 223 -9.09 -8.60 -3.71
CA LEU A 223 -8.60 -7.23 -3.84
C LEU A 223 -9.09 -6.39 -2.67
N MET A 224 -8.16 -5.76 -1.95
CA MET A 224 -8.41 -4.86 -0.83
C MET A 224 -7.91 -3.46 -1.18
N ILE A 225 -8.75 -2.44 -1.06
CA ILE A 225 -8.40 -1.04 -1.34
C ILE A 225 -8.69 -0.20 -0.09
N ASN A 226 -7.65 0.15 0.65
CA ASN A 226 -7.70 1.05 1.80
C ASN A 226 -7.71 2.51 1.33
N ASN A 227 -8.66 3.33 1.79
CA ASN A 227 -8.72 4.77 1.52
C ASN A 227 -8.37 5.10 0.05
N GLY A 228 -9.06 4.45 -0.89
CA GLY A 228 -8.66 4.44 -2.30
C GLY A 228 -9.15 5.65 -3.11
N TRP A 229 -8.36 6.04 -4.11
CA TRP A 229 -8.75 6.96 -5.18
C TRP A 229 -9.11 6.15 -6.43
N TYR A 230 -10.36 6.18 -6.88
CA TYR A 230 -10.85 5.35 -8.00
C TYR A 230 -12.00 5.96 -8.81
N ASP A 231 -12.72 6.96 -8.28
CA ASP A 231 -13.64 7.78 -9.06
C ASP A 231 -13.43 9.27 -8.76
N PRO A 232 -12.65 9.97 -9.60
CA PRO A 232 -12.28 11.36 -9.34
C PRO A 232 -13.47 12.30 -9.28
N LEU A 233 -14.51 12.08 -10.09
CA LEU A 233 -15.70 12.93 -10.12
C LEU A 233 -16.46 12.90 -8.79
N LEU A 234 -16.79 11.70 -8.29
CA LEU A 234 -17.54 11.53 -7.05
C LEU A 234 -16.69 11.85 -5.82
N GLN A 235 -15.41 11.51 -5.84
CA GLN A 235 -14.51 11.82 -4.71
C GLN A 235 -14.18 13.32 -4.62
N ASN A 236 -14.05 14.02 -5.74
CA ASN A 236 -13.93 15.49 -5.72
C ASN A 236 -15.20 16.18 -5.21
N LYS A 237 -16.39 15.66 -5.55
CA LYS A 237 -17.65 16.16 -4.96
C LYS A 237 -17.63 16.00 -3.44
N ALA A 238 -17.13 14.85 -2.97
CA ALA A 238 -17.10 14.54 -1.56
C ALA A 238 -16.20 15.48 -0.74
N TYR A 239 -15.17 16.10 -1.33
CA TYR A 239 -14.44 17.17 -0.63
C TYR A 239 -15.34 18.35 -0.25
N VAL A 240 -16.28 18.74 -1.12
CA VAL A 240 -17.26 19.80 -0.83
C VAL A 240 -18.20 19.36 0.29
N ASP A 241 -18.72 18.13 0.22
CA ASP A 241 -19.64 17.58 1.20
C ASP A 241 -18.96 17.44 2.57
N PHE A 242 -17.76 16.88 2.61
CA PHE A 242 -16.97 16.64 3.82
C PHE A 242 -16.48 17.94 4.46
N ALA A 243 -16.10 18.94 3.66
CA ALA A 243 -15.78 20.27 4.17
C ALA A 243 -17.00 20.98 4.79
N THR A 244 -18.19 20.70 4.27
CA THR A 244 -19.47 21.27 4.73
C THR A 244 -19.95 20.62 6.03
N ASP A 245 -19.94 19.29 6.10
CA ASP A 245 -20.33 18.53 7.29
C ASP A 245 -19.64 17.15 7.31
N ALA A 246 -18.48 17.08 7.94
CA ALA A 246 -17.75 15.83 8.13
C ALA A 246 -18.48 14.97 9.18
N PRO A 247 -18.95 13.75 8.86
CA PRO A 247 -19.80 12.98 9.75
C PRO A 247 -19.12 12.59 11.07
N GLY A 248 -19.55 13.22 12.16
CA GLY A 248 -18.99 13.05 13.51
C GLY A 248 -18.01 14.15 13.93
N TYR A 249 -17.64 15.05 13.02
CA TYR A 249 -16.69 16.14 13.25
C TYR A 249 -17.28 17.54 12.96
N GLY A 250 -18.38 17.58 12.19
CA GLY A 250 -19.08 18.81 11.83
C GLY A 250 -18.41 19.57 10.69
N GLN A 251 -18.74 20.85 10.58
CA GLN A 251 -18.25 21.72 9.50
C GLN A 251 -16.73 21.97 9.64
N LEU A 252 -15.98 21.70 8.57
CA LEU A 252 -14.52 21.84 8.57
C LEU A 252 -14.07 23.20 8.03
N GLN A 253 -14.82 23.83 7.13
CA GLN A 253 -14.44 25.10 6.52
C GLN A 253 -15.42 26.23 6.85
N SER A 254 -15.01 27.49 6.70
CA SER A 254 -15.93 28.62 6.90
C SER A 254 -16.99 28.66 5.80
N ASP A 255 -18.15 29.28 6.07
CA ASP A 255 -19.22 29.46 5.08
C ASP A 255 -18.73 30.15 3.80
N GLU A 256 -17.75 31.06 3.92
CA GLU A 256 -17.13 31.72 2.77
C GLU A 256 -16.33 30.74 1.91
N VAL A 257 -15.54 29.86 2.53
CA VAL A 257 -14.77 28.83 1.81
C VAL A 257 -15.71 27.80 1.20
N ILE A 258 -16.75 27.38 1.93
CA ILE A 258 -17.77 26.44 1.41
C ILE A 258 -18.49 27.04 0.21
N ALA A 259 -18.83 28.33 0.22
CA ALA A 259 -19.43 28.99 -0.95
C ALA A 259 -18.50 28.95 -2.17
N LYS A 260 -17.20 29.20 -1.98
CA LYS A 260 -16.19 29.10 -3.05
C LYS A 260 -16.01 27.67 -3.55
N LEU A 261 -15.99 26.67 -2.67
CA LEU A 261 -15.95 25.25 -3.02
C LEU A 261 -17.15 24.84 -3.87
N ASN A 262 -18.35 25.29 -3.49
CA ASN A 262 -19.56 25.03 -4.27
C ASN A 262 -19.49 25.67 -5.66
N GLU A 263 -19.00 26.92 -5.78
CA GLU A 263 -18.81 27.56 -7.09
C GLU A 263 -17.72 26.85 -7.91
N ALA A 264 -16.59 26.48 -7.30
CA ALA A 264 -15.50 25.78 -7.95
C ALA A 264 -15.92 24.39 -8.44
N PHE A 265 -16.78 23.69 -7.71
CA PHE A 265 -17.24 22.36 -8.13
C PHE A 265 -18.39 22.43 -9.14
N TYR A 266 -19.48 23.15 -8.82
CA TYR A 266 -20.73 23.17 -9.59
C TYR A 266 -20.82 24.29 -10.64
N GLY A 267 -19.83 25.18 -10.70
CA GLY A 267 -19.81 26.29 -11.65
C GLY A 267 -19.80 25.82 -13.12
N THR A 268 -20.10 26.73 -14.04
CA THR A 268 -20.20 26.40 -15.48
C THR A 268 -18.90 25.88 -16.11
N ASN A 269 -17.76 26.19 -15.50
CA ASN A 269 -16.44 25.63 -15.83
C ASN A 269 -15.81 24.95 -14.60
N GLY A 270 -16.64 24.51 -13.64
CA GLY A 270 -16.18 23.92 -12.40
C GLY A 270 -15.62 22.51 -12.57
N CYS A 271 -15.10 21.96 -11.48
CA CYS A 271 -14.46 20.64 -11.43
C CYS A 271 -15.38 19.56 -12.02
N GLN A 272 -16.68 19.55 -11.69
CA GLN A 272 -17.64 18.59 -12.23
C GLN A 272 -17.67 18.56 -13.77
N VAL A 273 -17.67 19.73 -14.41
CA VAL A 273 -17.74 19.84 -15.87
C VAL A 273 -16.43 19.35 -16.51
N GLN A 274 -15.29 19.64 -15.88
CA GLN A 274 -13.99 19.26 -16.40
C GLN A 274 -13.71 17.76 -16.25
N GLU A 275 -14.07 17.18 -15.10
CA GLU A 275 -14.01 15.73 -14.88
C GLU A 275 -14.89 14.97 -15.88
N GLN A 276 -16.12 15.45 -16.11
CA GLN A 276 -16.99 14.87 -17.12
C GLN A 276 -16.41 14.99 -18.53
N ALA A 277 -15.70 16.08 -18.83
CA ALA A 277 -15.01 16.25 -20.11
C ALA A 277 -13.83 15.28 -20.26
N CYS A 278 -13.07 15.03 -19.18
CA CYS A 278 -12.03 13.99 -19.17
C CYS A 278 -12.63 12.61 -19.44
N TYR A 279 -13.67 12.23 -18.68
CA TYR A 279 -14.35 10.95 -18.86
C TYR A 279 -14.85 10.76 -20.30
N ASN A 280 -15.53 11.77 -20.85
CA ASN A 280 -16.08 11.71 -22.21
C ASN A 280 -14.99 11.66 -23.30
N ALA A 281 -13.78 12.18 -23.03
CA ALA A 281 -12.65 12.11 -23.95
C ALA A 281 -12.04 10.69 -24.02
N GLY A 282 -12.40 9.81 -23.09
CA GLY A 282 -11.89 8.44 -23.01
C GLY A 282 -10.41 8.36 -22.68
N ASN A 283 -9.81 7.18 -22.90
CA ASN A 283 -8.39 6.98 -22.66
C ASN A 283 -7.57 7.00 -23.94
N SER A 284 -6.84 8.09 -24.16
CA SER A 284 -5.96 8.28 -25.30
C SER A 284 -4.99 9.44 -25.08
N SER A 285 -3.88 9.48 -25.83
CA SER A 285 -2.95 10.61 -25.74
C SER A 285 -3.58 11.97 -26.07
N ALA A 286 -4.66 12.01 -26.85
CA ALA A 286 -5.42 13.24 -27.14
C ALA A 286 -6.23 13.72 -25.92
N SER A 287 -6.66 12.81 -25.05
CA SER A 287 -7.40 13.11 -23.82
C SER A 287 -6.51 13.59 -22.68
N ASN A 288 -5.21 13.27 -22.68
CA ASN A 288 -4.28 13.56 -21.58
C ASN A 288 -4.33 15.02 -21.12
N LYS A 289 -4.36 15.97 -22.07
CA LYS A 289 -4.43 17.40 -21.73
C LYS A 289 -5.77 17.76 -21.09
N ILE A 290 -6.87 17.15 -21.52
CA ILE A 290 -8.21 17.40 -20.97
C ILE A 290 -8.25 16.91 -19.52
N CYS A 291 -7.81 15.67 -19.29
CA CYS A 291 -7.75 15.06 -17.96
C CYS A 291 -6.78 15.77 -17.03
N GLY A 292 -5.56 16.08 -17.47
CA GLY A 292 -4.62 16.84 -16.66
C GLY A 292 -5.10 18.28 -16.37
N THR A 293 -5.93 18.89 -17.22
CA THR A 293 -6.52 20.20 -16.91
C THR A 293 -7.61 20.07 -15.85
N ALA A 294 -8.45 19.03 -15.93
CA ALA A 294 -9.47 18.74 -14.94
C ALA A 294 -8.85 18.50 -13.56
N ASP A 295 -7.87 17.60 -13.51
CA ASP A 295 -7.13 17.23 -12.31
C ASP A 295 -6.55 18.45 -11.58
N ASN A 296 -5.70 19.23 -12.28
CA ASN A 296 -5.11 20.44 -11.73
C ASN A 296 -6.17 21.44 -11.21
N TYR A 297 -7.26 21.62 -11.96
CA TYR A 297 -8.31 22.54 -11.54
C TYR A 297 -9.01 22.06 -10.27
N CYS A 298 -9.34 20.76 -10.20
CA CYS A 298 -10.00 20.14 -9.05
C CYS A 298 -9.09 20.18 -7.81
N ILE A 299 -7.80 19.88 -7.96
CA ILE A 299 -6.82 19.98 -6.88
C ILE A 299 -6.76 21.42 -6.34
N ASP A 300 -6.49 22.40 -7.22
CA ASP A 300 -6.22 23.78 -6.82
C ASP A 300 -7.46 24.48 -6.23
N ASN A 301 -8.66 24.17 -6.73
CA ASN A 301 -9.87 24.93 -6.42
C ASN A 301 -10.87 24.17 -5.54
N VAL A 302 -10.74 22.85 -5.41
CA VAL A 302 -11.63 22.02 -4.59
C VAL A 302 -10.86 21.34 -3.46
N PHE A 303 -9.88 20.48 -3.76
CA PHE A 303 -9.18 19.71 -2.74
C PHE A 303 -8.39 20.59 -1.76
N VAL A 304 -7.45 21.40 -2.25
CA VAL A 304 -6.58 22.23 -1.41
C VAL A 304 -7.38 23.17 -0.50
N PRO A 305 -8.42 23.89 -0.99
CA PRO A 305 -9.25 24.72 -0.12
C PRO A 305 -10.14 23.92 0.85
N ALA A 306 -10.56 22.70 0.49
CA ALA A 306 -11.35 21.84 1.37
C ALA A 306 -10.53 21.32 2.56
N VAL A 307 -9.26 20.93 2.34
CA VAL A 307 -8.32 20.54 3.39
C VAL A 307 -7.97 21.74 4.29
N GLY A 308 -7.60 22.86 3.69
CA GLY A 308 -7.18 24.07 4.41
C GLY A 308 -5.85 23.87 5.14
N ASN A 309 -5.82 24.12 6.45
CA ASN A 309 -4.61 24.01 7.28
C ASN A 309 -4.49 22.68 8.04
N ARG A 310 -5.35 21.71 7.70
CA ARG A 310 -5.35 20.37 8.29
C ARG A 310 -4.30 19.50 7.62
N ASP A 311 -4.01 18.39 8.28
CA ASP A 311 -3.46 17.23 7.60
C ASP A 311 -4.54 16.62 6.69
N SER A 312 -4.20 16.32 5.44
CA SER A 312 -5.14 15.68 4.50
C SER A 312 -5.46 14.24 4.90
N ASP A 313 -4.54 13.58 5.59
CA ASP A 313 -4.65 12.15 5.88
C ASP A 313 -5.36 11.90 7.22
N ASP A 314 -5.52 12.94 8.04
CA ASP A 314 -6.36 12.91 9.24
C ASP A 314 -6.80 14.32 9.67
N LEU A 315 -8.10 14.60 9.55
CA LEU A 315 -8.69 15.89 9.94
C LEU A 315 -8.50 16.28 11.42
N ARG A 316 -8.17 15.31 12.29
CA ARG A 316 -7.94 15.51 13.73
C ARG A 316 -6.52 16.00 14.01
N GLN A 317 -5.64 15.86 13.04
CA GLN A 317 -4.23 16.26 13.11
C GLN A 317 -4.03 17.65 12.52
N ASN A 318 -2.92 18.27 12.89
CA ASN A 318 -2.43 19.48 12.23
C ASN A 318 -1.16 19.12 11.46
N SER A 319 -0.81 19.95 10.46
CA SER A 319 0.34 19.72 9.60
C SER A 319 1.72 19.71 10.30
N SER A 320 1.78 19.91 11.62
CA SER A 320 3.04 19.98 12.39
C SER A 320 3.29 18.74 13.26
N ALA A 321 2.35 17.80 13.36
CA ALA A 321 2.48 16.57 14.13
C ALA A 321 1.76 15.42 13.42
N LEU A 322 2.48 14.79 12.49
CA LEU A 322 1.98 13.69 11.67
C LEU A 322 2.02 12.36 12.44
N PHE A 323 0.93 11.61 12.33
CA PHE A 323 0.84 10.22 12.70
C PHE A 323 0.29 9.45 11.49
N PRO A 324 0.95 8.33 11.11
CA PRO A 324 2.11 7.73 11.78
C PRO A 324 3.43 8.48 11.54
N PRO A 325 4.40 8.45 12.46
CA PRO A 325 5.66 9.17 12.28
C PRO A 325 6.56 8.52 11.21
N GLU A 326 7.25 9.35 10.43
CA GLU A 326 8.12 8.95 9.31
C GLU A 326 9.57 8.59 9.73
N TYR A 327 9.81 8.18 10.99
CA TYR A 327 11.18 7.88 11.46
C TYR A 327 11.90 6.82 10.62
N TYR A 328 11.13 5.98 9.94
CA TYR A 328 11.65 4.94 9.06
C TYR A 328 12.39 5.50 7.83
N VAL A 329 12.07 6.72 7.38
CA VAL A 329 12.76 7.38 6.26
C VAL A 329 14.24 7.58 6.61
N ASP A 330 14.53 8.20 7.75
CA ASP A 330 15.90 8.39 8.24
C ASP A 330 16.59 7.05 8.53
N TYR A 331 15.84 6.08 9.05
CA TYR A 331 16.35 4.74 9.30
C TYR A 331 16.83 4.03 8.03
N LEU A 332 16.02 4.06 6.96
CA LEU A 332 16.35 3.46 5.67
C LEU A 332 17.46 4.20 4.91
N GLN A 333 17.78 5.43 5.30
CA GLN A 333 18.92 6.18 4.76
C GLN A 333 20.27 5.81 5.42
N GLN A 334 20.28 5.06 6.51
CA GLN A 334 21.52 4.61 7.15
C GLN A 334 22.28 3.61 6.28
N ALA A 335 23.57 3.86 6.05
CA ALA A 335 24.42 3.00 5.21
C ALA A 335 24.50 1.54 5.70
N SER A 336 24.48 1.33 7.02
CA SER A 336 24.44 -0.02 7.61
C SER A 336 23.14 -0.76 7.28
N ILE A 337 22.01 -0.05 7.28
CA ILE A 337 20.70 -0.61 6.94
C ILE A 337 20.66 -0.95 5.45
N GLN A 338 21.01 0.01 4.58
CA GLN A 338 21.05 -0.21 3.12
C GLN A 338 21.93 -1.39 2.74
N SER A 339 23.12 -1.48 3.34
CA SER A 339 24.03 -2.60 3.10
C SER A 339 23.45 -3.94 3.56
N ALA A 340 22.75 -3.98 4.69
CA ALA A 340 22.19 -5.22 5.25
C ALA A 340 20.99 -5.74 4.44
N ILE A 341 20.18 -4.83 3.88
CA ILE A 341 18.99 -5.18 3.08
C ILE A 341 19.30 -5.34 1.59
N GLY A 342 20.54 -5.07 1.17
CA GLY A 342 20.96 -5.18 -0.22
C GLY A 342 20.49 -4.04 -1.13
N ALA A 343 20.12 -2.89 -0.57
CA ALA A 343 19.75 -1.70 -1.33
C ALA A 343 20.96 -1.13 -2.09
N GLU A 344 20.72 -0.69 -3.33
CA GLU A 344 21.76 -0.19 -4.26
C GLU A 344 21.67 1.32 -4.48
N VAL A 345 20.59 1.95 -4.02
CA VAL A 345 20.34 3.39 -4.08
C VAL A 345 19.89 3.92 -2.72
N LYS A 346 19.93 5.25 -2.55
CA LYS A 346 19.38 5.89 -1.36
C LYS A 346 17.86 5.87 -1.40
N TYR A 347 17.25 5.64 -0.25
CA TYR A 347 15.81 5.68 -0.07
C TYR A 347 15.23 7.07 -0.31
N SER A 348 14.11 7.15 -1.02
CA SER A 348 13.25 8.32 -1.15
C SER A 348 11.80 7.87 -1.11
N GLU A 349 11.02 8.33 -0.13
CA GLU A 349 9.66 7.86 0.13
C GLU A 349 8.71 8.10 -1.05
N CYS A 350 8.48 9.38 -1.42
CA CYS A 350 7.65 9.79 -2.56
C CYS A 350 8.44 10.75 -3.46
N PRO A 351 9.37 10.25 -4.31
CA PRO A 351 10.10 11.10 -5.24
C PRO A 351 9.17 11.74 -6.29
N ASP A 352 9.48 12.98 -6.69
CA ASP A 352 8.64 13.74 -7.64
C ASP A 352 8.59 13.11 -9.04
N ALA A 353 9.65 12.43 -9.48
CA ALA A 353 9.80 12.06 -10.90
C ALA A 353 8.73 11.07 -11.41
N PRO A 354 8.41 9.97 -10.68
CA PRO A 354 7.28 9.12 -11.04
C PRO A 354 5.93 9.87 -11.06
N TYR A 355 5.66 10.70 -10.05
CA TYR A 355 4.45 11.50 -9.97
C TYR A 355 4.30 12.44 -11.18
N GLU A 356 5.37 13.15 -11.56
CA GLU A 356 5.41 14.02 -12.74
C GLU A 356 5.16 13.29 -14.06
N LEU A 357 5.38 11.97 -14.14
CA LEU A 357 5.07 11.19 -15.34
C LEU A 357 3.58 10.87 -15.44
N PHE A 358 2.93 10.55 -14.31
CA PHE A 358 1.49 10.27 -14.23
C PHE A 358 0.65 11.53 -14.49
N THR A 359 1.05 12.68 -13.93
CA THR A 359 0.34 13.95 -14.18
C THR A 359 0.33 14.37 -15.66
N LYS A 360 1.36 13.99 -16.44
CA LYS A 360 1.42 14.27 -17.90
C LYS A 360 0.35 13.52 -18.70
N THR A 361 -0.20 12.44 -18.17
CA THR A 361 -1.26 11.67 -18.82
C THR A 361 -2.65 11.99 -18.26
N GLY A 362 -2.70 12.81 -17.21
CA GLY A 362 -3.92 13.13 -16.47
C GLY A 362 -4.51 11.89 -15.82
N ASP A 363 -3.66 10.94 -15.39
CA ASP A 363 -4.09 9.62 -14.94
C ASP A 363 -4.97 9.71 -13.68
N ASP A 364 -4.69 10.67 -12.79
CA ASP A 364 -5.42 10.88 -11.53
C ASP A 364 -6.89 11.32 -11.72
N ALA A 365 -7.24 11.90 -12.87
CA ALA A 365 -8.61 12.27 -13.24
C ALA A 365 -9.36 11.15 -14.01
N ARG A 366 -8.82 9.92 -14.05
CA ARG A 366 -9.45 8.80 -14.77
C ARG A 366 -10.13 7.83 -13.81
N THR A 367 -11.42 7.60 -14.03
CA THR A 367 -12.19 6.63 -13.23
C THR A 367 -11.81 5.18 -13.55
N TRP A 368 -11.77 4.36 -12.50
CA TRP A 368 -11.59 2.91 -12.53
C TRP A 368 -12.84 2.14 -12.09
N LEU A 369 -13.97 2.82 -11.90
CA LEU A 369 -15.25 2.18 -11.54
C LEU A 369 -15.70 1.10 -12.55
N PRO A 370 -15.55 1.25 -13.87
CA PRO A 370 -15.94 0.19 -14.81
C PRO A 370 -15.17 -1.11 -14.57
N GLN A 371 -13.87 -1.03 -14.29
CA GLN A 371 -13.02 -2.18 -14.00
C GLN A 371 -13.34 -2.77 -12.63
N LEU A 372 -13.54 -1.94 -11.59
CA LEU A 372 -14.00 -2.42 -10.28
C LEU A 372 -15.35 -3.15 -10.40
N GLY A 373 -16.30 -2.62 -11.17
CA GLY A 373 -17.59 -3.27 -11.43
C GLY A 373 -17.44 -4.60 -12.18
N ALA A 374 -16.54 -4.68 -13.16
CA ALA A 374 -16.23 -5.92 -13.86
C ALA A 374 -15.63 -6.99 -12.92
N LEU A 375 -14.71 -6.60 -12.04
CA LEU A 375 -14.12 -7.50 -11.03
C LEU A 375 -15.17 -7.93 -9.99
N ALA A 376 -16.07 -7.04 -9.58
CA ALA A 376 -17.19 -7.43 -8.73
C ALA A 376 -18.07 -8.47 -9.44
N ASN A 377 -18.38 -8.26 -10.73
CA ASN A 377 -19.15 -9.18 -11.57
C ASN A 377 -18.48 -10.54 -11.78
N SER A 378 -17.14 -10.62 -11.76
CA SER A 378 -16.40 -11.90 -11.82
C SER A 378 -16.46 -12.69 -10.51
N LYS A 379 -17.11 -12.14 -9.46
CA LYS A 379 -17.18 -12.71 -8.10
C LYS A 379 -15.84 -12.71 -7.36
N LEU A 380 -14.90 -11.84 -7.75
CA LEU A 380 -13.70 -11.60 -6.96
C LEU A 380 -14.08 -11.16 -5.53
N LYS A 381 -13.35 -11.64 -4.50
CA LYS A 381 -13.52 -11.12 -3.13
C LYS A 381 -13.01 -9.68 -3.09
N LEU A 382 -13.91 -8.74 -2.82
CA LEU A 382 -13.59 -7.31 -2.83
C LEU A 382 -13.83 -6.69 -1.47
N LEU A 383 -12.82 -6.01 -0.94
CA LEU A 383 -12.95 -5.09 0.18
C LEU A 383 -12.57 -3.69 -0.27
N ILE A 384 -13.49 -2.75 -0.11
CA ILE A 384 -13.19 -1.32 -0.16
C ILE A 384 -13.48 -0.76 1.22
N TRP A 385 -12.50 -0.13 1.83
CA TRP A 385 -12.60 0.34 3.21
C TRP A 385 -11.87 1.64 3.38
N ALA A 386 -12.35 2.48 4.30
CA ALA A 386 -11.79 3.80 4.51
C ALA A 386 -11.91 4.21 5.98
N GLY A 387 -10.86 4.85 6.50
CA GLY A 387 -10.89 5.54 7.77
C GLY A 387 -11.80 6.77 7.75
N ASP A 388 -12.56 6.97 8.83
CA ASP A 388 -13.58 8.01 8.88
C ASP A 388 -13.09 9.43 9.21
N ALA A 389 -11.80 9.58 9.47
CA ALA A 389 -11.12 10.86 9.69
C ALA A 389 -10.23 11.29 8.52
N ASP A 390 -10.05 10.45 7.50
CA ASP A 390 -9.32 10.80 6.28
C ASP A 390 -10.07 11.85 5.46
N ILE A 391 -9.38 12.89 5.00
CA ILE A 391 -9.93 13.88 4.06
C ILE A 391 -9.60 13.46 2.63
N ASN A 392 -8.34 13.06 2.39
CA ASN A 392 -7.74 12.77 1.09
C ASN A 392 -8.58 11.78 0.29
N CYS A 393 -8.82 10.59 0.83
CA CYS A 393 -9.70 9.60 0.23
C CYS A 393 -10.88 9.29 1.17
N ASN A 394 -11.57 10.36 1.60
CA ASN A 394 -12.63 10.27 2.59
C ASN A 394 -13.71 9.23 2.25
N TRP A 395 -14.23 8.59 3.29
CA TRP A 395 -15.18 7.49 3.16
C TRP A 395 -16.51 7.88 2.49
N LEU A 396 -16.91 9.17 2.49
CA LEU A 396 -18.12 9.62 1.79
C LEU A 396 -17.96 9.50 0.28
N GLY A 397 -16.85 9.99 -0.26
CA GLY A 397 -16.52 9.85 -1.68
C GLY A 397 -16.36 8.39 -2.04
N GLY A 398 -15.59 7.64 -1.24
CA GLY A 398 -15.40 6.23 -1.48
C GLY A 398 -16.73 5.43 -1.49
N HIS A 399 -17.64 5.73 -0.56
CA HIS A 399 -18.95 5.12 -0.48
C HIS A 399 -19.87 5.50 -1.65
N ALA A 400 -19.91 6.78 -2.02
CA ALA A 400 -20.68 7.26 -3.15
C ALA A 400 -20.23 6.57 -4.46
N SER A 401 -18.93 6.39 -4.62
CA SER A 401 -18.33 5.71 -5.77
C SER A 401 -18.74 4.23 -5.86
N VAL A 402 -18.74 3.48 -4.76
CA VAL A 402 -19.19 2.07 -4.79
C VAL A 402 -20.70 1.92 -4.97
N LEU A 403 -21.49 2.92 -4.56
CA LEU A 403 -22.93 3.00 -4.85
C LEU A 403 -23.22 3.31 -6.32
N ALA A 404 -22.32 4.04 -6.99
CA ALA A 404 -22.43 4.36 -8.42
C ALA A 404 -21.85 3.26 -9.33
N MET A 405 -21.05 2.34 -8.77
CA MET A 405 -20.44 1.23 -9.50
C MET A 405 -21.51 0.33 -10.16
N ASP A 406 -21.32 0.00 -11.44
CA ASP A 406 -22.23 -0.88 -12.19
C ASP A 406 -21.82 -2.35 -12.05
N TRP A 407 -22.56 -3.09 -11.22
CA TRP A 407 -22.37 -4.52 -10.97
C TRP A 407 -23.65 -5.18 -10.48
N TYR A 408 -23.72 -6.52 -10.50
CA TYR A 408 -24.95 -7.26 -10.19
C TYR A 408 -25.50 -6.98 -8.78
N GLY A 409 -24.65 -6.62 -7.82
CA GLY A 409 -25.03 -6.35 -6.42
C GLY A 409 -25.35 -4.89 -6.12
N SER A 410 -25.23 -3.98 -7.10
CA SER A 410 -25.41 -2.52 -6.92
C SER A 410 -26.76 -2.15 -6.29
N ALA A 411 -27.86 -2.73 -6.78
CA ALA A 411 -29.20 -2.47 -6.26
C ALA A 411 -29.39 -2.97 -4.82
N GLU A 412 -28.76 -4.11 -4.48
CA GLU A 412 -28.79 -4.66 -3.13
C GLU A 412 -27.94 -3.81 -2.18
N LEU A 413 -26.74 -3.41 -2.59
CA LEU A 413 -25.86 -2.55 -1.80
C LEU A 413 -26.52 -1.21 -1.46
N ALA A 414 -27.21 -0.60 -2.43
CA ALA A 414 -27.92 0.68 -2.25
C ALA A 414 -29.06 0.60 -1.21
N THR A 415 -29.58 -0.59 -0.91
CA THR A 415 -30.65 -0.81 0.07
C THR A 415 -30.17 -1.52 1.35
N THR A 416 -28.94 -2.00 1.36
CA THR A 416 -28.33 -2.66 2.52
C THR A 416 -27.98 -1.62 3.57
N PRO A 417 -28.51 -1.67 4.81
CA PRO A 417 -28.13 -0.74 5.84
C PRO A 417 -26.70 -1.01 6.33
N PHE A 418 -26.00 0.02 6.79
CA PHE A 418 -24.78 -0.17 7.56
C PHE A 418 -25.08 -0.94 8.85
N THR A 419 -24.23 -1.91 9.16
CA THR A 419 -24.24 -2.67 10.42
C THR A 419 -22.93 -2.47 11.16
N ASN A 420 -22.95 -2.38 12.49
CA ASN A 420 -21.72 -2.26 13.24
C ASN A 420 -20.99 -3.60 13.30
N MET A 421 -19.74 -3.61 12.87
CA MET A 421 -18.78 -4.66 13.20
C MET A 421 -18.16 -4.34 14.56
N THR A 422 -18.18 -5.32 15.46
CA THR A 422 -17.62 -5.20 16.80
C THR A 422 -16.50 -6.21 17.02
N ILE A 423 -15.49 -5.82 17.80
CA ILE A 423 -14.48 -6.74 18.34
C ILE A 423 -14.60 -6.68 19.86
N ASN A 424 -14.93 -7.80 20.51
CA ASN A 424 -15.20 -7.86 21.95
C ASN A 424 -16.20 -6.77 22.41
N ASP A 425 -17.37 -6.74 21.77
CA ASP A 425 -18.45 -5.75 21.99
C ASP A 425 -18.10 -4.28 21.70
N THR A 426 -16.88 -3.98 21.25
CA THR A 426 -16.46 -2.63 20.88
C THR A 426 -16.68 -2.42 19.39
N SER A 427 -17.49 -1.44 19.02
CA SER A 427 -17.75 -1.07 17.62
C SER A 427 -16.49 -0.49 16.97
N VAL A 428 -16.01 -1.14 15.90
CA VAL A 428 -14.76 -0.75 15.20
C VAL A 428 -14.98 -0.28 13.78
N ALA A 429 -16.07 -0.71 13.13
CA ALA A 429 -16.44 -0.26 11.79
C ALA A 429 -17.95 -0.31 11.58
N ALA A 430 -18.44 0.47 10.63
CA ALA A 430 -19.74 0.25 9.98
C ALA A 430 -19.52 -0.46 8.65
N VAL A 431 -20.22 -1.57 8.42
CA VAL A 431 -20.02 -2.41 7.24
C VAL A 431 -21.32 -2.61 6.46
N GLN A 432 -21.17 -2.74 5.14
CA GLN A 432 -22.17 -3.29 4.24
C GLN A 432 -21.55 -4.48 3.52
N ASN A 433 -22.27 -5.61 3.50
CA ASN A 433 -21.84 -6.80 2.78
C ASN A 433 -22.91 -7.19 1.75
N VAL A 434 -22.48 -7.49 0.53
CA VAL A 434 -23.32 -8.06 -0.54
C VAL A 434 -22.50 -9.11 -1.26
N ASP A 435 -22.86 -10.39 -1.09
CA ASP A 435 -22.13 -11.52 -1.65
C ASP A 435 -20.62 -11.43 -1.29
N ASN A 436 -19.73 -11.41 -2.29
CA ASN A 436 -18.28 -11.30 -2.11
C ASN A 436 -17.75 -9.88 -1.92
N PHE A 437 -18.60 -8.85 -1.97
CA PHE A 437 -18.23 -7.45 -1.79
C PHE A 437 -18.51 -6.97 -0.38
N SER A 438 -17.55 -6.26 0.20
CA SER A 438 -17.67 -5.57 1.49
C SER A 438 -17.23 -4.12 1.35
N PHE A 439 -18.04 -3.19 1.86
CA PHE A 439 -17.63 -1.82 2.14
C PHE A 439 -17.53 -1.60 3.66
N ALA A 440 -16.44 -1.00 4.14
CA ALA A 440 -16.27 -0.69 5.56
C ALA A 440 -15.82 0.75 5.81
N ARG A 441 -16.58 1.47 6.65
CA ARG A 441 -16.14 2.71 7.28
C ARG A 441 -15.50 2.34 8.62
N VAL A 442 -14.18 2.51 8.75
CA VAL A 442 -13.43 2.20 9.98
C VAL A 442 -13.40 3.43 10.88
N TYR A 443 -13.84 3.25 12.13
CA TYR A 443 -13.98 4.36 13.07
C TYR A 443 -12.64 4.85 13.60
N ALA A 444 -12.55 6.15 13.83
CA ALA A 444 -11.41 6.81 14.45
C ALA A 444 -10.08 6.54 13.73
N SER A 445 -10.13 6.47 12.40
CA SER A 445 -8.98 6.15 11.55
C SER A 445 -8.77 7.22 10.47
N GLY A 446 -7.51 7.62 10.24
CA GLY A 446 -7.12 8.41 9.08
C GLY A 446 -6.87 7.53 7.84
N HIS A 447 -6.03 8.02 6.94
CA HIS A 447 -5.71 7.43 5.63
C HIS A 447 -5.08 6.03 5.75
N GLU A 448 -4.07 5.88 6.61
CA GLU A 448 -3.36 4.62 6.87
C GLU A 448 -4.09 3.75 7.92
N VAL A 449 -5.23 3.15 7.56
CA VAL A 449 -6.08 2.42 8.51
C VAL A 449 -5.36 1.43 9.42
N PRO A 450 -4.44 0.58 8.92
CA PRO A 450 -3.72 -0.35 9.79
C PRO A 450 -2.85 0.32 10.85
N ALA A 451 -2.41 1.55 10.64
CA ALA A 451 -1.64 2.28 11.64
C ALA A 451 -2.53 2.89 12.75
N PHE A 452 -3.70 3.42 12.38
CA PHE A 452 -4.64 4.02 13.36
C PHE A 452 -5.44 2.97 14.14
N GLN A 453 -5.86 1.90 13.49
CA GLN A 453 -6.72 0.85 14.06
C GLN A 453 -6.13 -0.54 13.83
N PRO A 454 -4.92 -0.85 14.32
CA PRO A 454 -4.19 -2.08 13.97
C PRO A 454 -4.94 -3.37 14.35
N VAL A 455 -5.68 -3.36 15.47
CA VAL A 455 -6.49 -4.51 15.89
C VAL A 455 -7.64 -4.76 14.92
N ALA A 456 -8.37 -3.70 14.52
CA ALA A 456 -9.48 -3.81 13.58
C ALA A 456 -8.99 -4.18 12.18
N ALA A 457 -7.89 -3.57 11.74
CA ALA A 457 -7.27 -3.85 10.45
C ALA A 457 -6.84 -5.30 10.31
N LEU A 458 -6.16 -5.87 11.32
CA LEU A 458 -5.74 -7.27 11.30
C LEU A 458 -6.94 -8.23 11.30
N GLU A 459 -8.01 -7.91 12.05
CA GLU A 459 -9.22 -8.76 12.07
C GLU A 459 -9.98 -8.69 10.75
N ILE A 460 -10.15 -7.50 10.17
CA ILE A 460 -10.75 -7.34 8.83
C ILE A 460 -9.93 -8.11 7.78
N PHE A 461 -8.60 -7.96 7.82
CA PHE A 461 -7.70 -8.69 6.92
C PHE A 461 -7.88 -10.21 7.06
N LYS A 462 -7.92 -10.72 8.29
CA LYS A 462 -8.15 -12.15 8.56
C LYS A 462 -9.47 -12.66 7.96
N GLN A 463 -10.56 -11.90 8.09
CA GLN A 463 -11.85 -12.30 7.51
C GLN A 463 -11.80 -12.30 5.98
N VAL A 464 -11.09 -11.35 5.36
CA VAL A 464 -10.86 -11.36 3.91
C VAL A 464 -10.02 -12.57 3.48
N LEU A 465 -8.95 -12.90 4.21
CA LEU A 465 -8.13 -14.10 3.94
C LEU A 465 -8.96 -15.39 3.98
N ASN A 466 -9.96 -15.44 4.86
CA ASN A 466 -10.89 -16.57 4.99
C ASN A 466 -12.03 -16.54 3.97
N MET A 467 -12.05 -15.57 3.05
CA MET A 467 -13.13 -15.35 2.08
C MET A 467 -14.50 -15.09 2.75
N GLU A 468 -14.50 -14.54 3.96
CA GLU A 468 -15.69 -14.25 4.75
C GLU A 468 -16.23 -12.86 4.47
N GLN A 469 -17.53 -12.65 4.69
CA GLN A 469 -18.09 -11.30 4.83
C GLN A 469 -17.66 -10.70 6.18
N LEU A 470 -17.58 -9.37 6.25
CA LEU A 470 -17.20 -8.70 7.49
C LEU A 470 -18.26 -8.87 8.57
N HIS A 471 -17.87 -9.34 9.75
CA HIS A 471 -18.78 -9.63 10.86
C HIS A 471 -18.12 -9.39 12.22
N SER A 472 -18.96 -9.22 13.26
CA SER A 472 -18.52 -9.07 14.64
C SER A 472 -17.88 -10.35 15.20
N VAL A 473 -16.85 -10.17 16.04
CA VAL A 473 -16.11 -11.25 16.73
C VAL A 473 -15.93 -11.03 18.22
#